data_AF-A0A955W8C7-F1
#
_entry.id   AF-A0A955W8C7-F1
#
_cell.length_a   1.000
_cell.length_b   1.000
_cell.length_c   1.000
_cell.angle_alpha   90.00
_cell.angle_beta   90.00
_cell.angle_gamma   90.00
#
_symmetry.space_group_name_H-M   'P 1'
#
loop_
_entity.id
_entity.type
_entity.pdbx_description
1 polymer ?
#
loop_
_entity_poly.entity_id
_entity_poly.type
_entity_poly.pdbx_seq_one_letter_code
_entity_poly.pdbx_strand_id
1 'polypeptide(L)'
;MDTHELETILTRRDLAAAESARDHVGPHSMFLANYYWRTQDWIERSLVVHMVQDQRGPHLRSLFSDFLRAPEPPAEYADHVELTKAVCLVQLAGDLTLFARYEQDRELLRRAIQAEVGGENSAPLGTAAPLGASAPLGAAAPRLLGKPTPIAPPDARSAGAPRRQAVNEAPPAPAALNAVPAVASPAAWGVVVGVFVLVLIGAGVSFAIVSQSGSGPAAAPAPVSPASAP
;
A
#
# COMPACT_ATOMS: atom_id res chain seq x y z
N MET A 1 -4.46 9.87 20.67
CA MET A 1 -5.26 10.24 19.48
C MET A 1 -6.66 9.70 19.68
N ASP A 2 -7.69 10.50 19.45
CA ASP A 2 -9.08 10.03 19.51
C ASP A 2 -9.70 9.89 18.11
N THR A 3 -10.93 9.39 18.03
CA THR A 3 -11.62 9.18 16.75
C THR A 3 -11.98 10.48 16.03
N HIS A 4 -12.19 11.58 16.76
CA HIS A 4 -12.53 12.87 16.18
C HIS A 4 -11.30 13.52 15.51
N GLU A 5 -10.12 13.38 16.13
CA GLU A 5 -8.84 13.79 15.57
C GLU A 5 -8.53 13.03 14.28
N LEU A 6 -8.73 11.71 14.28
CA LEU A 6 -8.61 10.87 13.08
C LEU A 6 -9.54 11.31 11.96
N GLU A 7 -10.82 11.52 12.26
CA GLU A 7 -11.80 12.00 11.28
C GLU A 7 -11.38 13.37 10.73
N THR A 8 -10.91 14.28 11.59
CA THR A 8 -10.40 15.59 11.18
C THR A 8 -9.24 15.49 10.20
N ILE A 9 -8.28 14.58 10.42
CA ILE A 9 -7.16 14.34 9.50
C ILE A 9 -7.67 13.86 8.14
N LEU A 10 -8.61 12.90 8.15
CA LEU A 10 -9.20 12.35 6.93
C LEU A 10 -9.95 13.41 6.13
N THR A 11 -10.82 14.20 6.77
CA THR A 11 -11.61 15.23 6.07
C THR A 11 -10.72 16.36 5.54
N ARG A 12 -9.64 16.71 6.25
CA ARG A 12 -8.66 17.71 5.79
C ARG A 12 -7.72 17.18 4.70
N ARG A 13 -7.69 15.87 4.49
CA ARG A 13 -6.81 15.18 3.55
C ARG A 13 -5.33 15.46 3.82
N ASP A 14 -4.99 15.56 5.10
CA ASP A 14 -3.63 15.90 5.52
C ASP A 14 -2.77 14.63 5.56
N LEU A 15 -2.00 14.42 4.50
CA LEU A 15 -1.13 13.26 4.35
C LEU A 15 -0.05 13.18 5.42
N ALA A 16 0.53 14.32 5.81
CA ALA A 16 1.61 14.34 6.81
C ALA A 16 1.07 14.01 8.21
N ALA A 17 -0.12 14.51 8.53
CA ALA A 17 -0.81 14.12 9.75
C ALA A 17 -1.24 12.65 9.72
N ALA A 18 -1.65 12.12 8.57
CA ALA A 18 -1.99 10.71 8.41
C ALA A 18 -0.80 9.77 8.66
N GLU A 19 0.37 10.12 8.12
CA GLU A 19 1.62 9.38 8.37
C GLU A 19 1.96 9.40 9.87
N SER A 20 1.91 10.58 10.50
CA SER A 20 2.20 10.74 11.94
C SER A 20 1.21 10.00 12.84
N ALA A 21 0.00 9.76 12.36
CA ALA A 21 -1.05 9.08 13.09
C ALA A 21 -0.84 7.56 13.17
N ARG A 22 -0.08 6.94 12.24
CA ARG A 22 0.05 5.48 12.08
C ARG A 22 0.37 4.73 13.37
N ASP A 23 1.30 5.26 14.18
CA ASP A 23 1.72 4.66 15.45
C ASP A 23 0.59 4.56 16.49
N HIS A 24 -0.45 5.38 16.34
CA HIS A 24 -1.55 5.51 17.29
C HIS A 24 -2.84 4.86 16.80
N VAL A 25 -2.87 4.28 15.60
CA VAL A 25 -4.09 3.79 14.94
C VAL A 25 -4.59 2.45 15.48
N GLY A 26 -3.75 1.64 16.14
CA GLY A 26 -4.09 0.28 16.58
C GLY A 26 -5.47 0.15 17.26
N PRO A 27 -5.75 0.90 18.34
CA PRO A 27 -7.06 0.89 19.02
C PRO A 27 -8.24 1.35 18.15
N HIS A 28 -7.98 2.05 17.05
CA HIS A 28 -8.98 2.67 16.18
C HIS A 28 -9.11 1.98 14.82
N SER A 29 -8.39 0.88 14.57
CA SER A 29 -8.40 0.20 13.27
C SER A 29 -9.79 -0.26 12.81
N MET A 30 -10.66 -0.68 13.75
CA MET A 30 -12.05 -1.03 13.42
C MET A 30 -12.86 0.21 13.03
N PHE A 31 -12.72 1.32 13.77
CA PHE A 31 -13.37 2.59 13.43
C PHE A 31 -12.97 3.05 12.03
N LEU A 32 -11.68 3.01 11.70
CA LEU A 32 -11.17 3.37 10.38
C LEU A 32 -11.67 2.43 9.28
N ALA A 33 -11.71 1.11 9.53
CA ALA A 33 -12.29 0.17 8.59
C ALA A 33 -13.78 0.49 8.32
N ASN A 34 -14.55 0.85 9.36
CA ASN A 34 -15.94 1.28 9.18
C ASN A 34 -16.05 2.65 8.48
N TYR A 35 -15.11 3.57 8.71
CA TYR A 35 -15.03 4.84 7.99
C TYR A 35 -14.81 4.59 6.49
N TYR A 36 -13.85 3.73 6.12
CA TYR A 36 -13.52 3.37 4.74
C TYR A 36 -14.75 2.97 3.92
N TRP A 37 -15.59 2.09 4.48
CA TRP A 37 -16.79 1.61 3.80
C TRP A 37 -17.92 2.65 3.68
N ARG A 38 -17.93 3.67 4.56
CA ARG A 38 -18.95 4.73 4.54
C ARG A 38 -18.57 5.90 3.66
N THR A 39 -17.29 6.25 3.58
CA THR A 39 -16.85 7.36 2.73
C THR A 39 -16.94 6.96 1.25
N GLN A 40 -17.35 7.90 0.41
CA GLN A 40 -17.35 7.77 -1.05
C GLN A 40 -16.12 8.41 -1.68
N ASP A 41 -15.36 9.20 -0.92
CA ASP A 41 -14.19 9.89 -1.44
C ASP A 41 -12.98 8.94 -1.47
N TRP A 42 -12.38 8.82 -2.65
CA TRP A 42 -11.27 7.91 -2.87
C TRP A 42 -9.98 8.33 -2.14
N ILE A 43 -9.74 9.63 -1.98
CA ILE A 43 -8.57 10.15 -1.27
C ILE A 43 -8.71 9.88 0.23
N GLU A 44 -9.91 10.01 0.78
CA GLU A 44 -10.14 9.62 2.18
C GLU A 44 -9.93 8.13 2.39
N ARG A 45 -10.40 7.29 1.45
CA ARG A 45 -10.16 5.84 1.48
C ARG A 45 -8.67 5.51 1.46
N SER A 46 -7.89 6.16 0.60
CA SER A 46 -6.44 5.94 0.54
C SER A 46 -5.73 6.35 1.82
N LEU A 47 -6.11 7.48 2.42
CA LEU A 47 -5.56 7.90 3.71
C LEU A 47 -5.92 6.94 4.84
N VAL A 48 -7.13 6.38 4.85
CA VAL A 48 -7.48 5.33 5.81
C VAL A 48 -6.55 4.13 5.65
N VAL A 49 -6.37 3.64 4.41
CA VAL A 49 -5.50 2.47 4.15
C VAL A 49 -4.07 2.77 4.58
N HIS A 50 -3.58 3.97 4.25
CA HIS A 50 -2.26 4.44 4.64
C HIS A 50 -2.07 4.46 6.17
N MET A 51 -3.07 4.92 6.93
CA MET A 51 -3.04 4.91 8.40
C MET A 51 -3.03 3.49 8.99
N VAL A 52 -3.74 2.54 8.37
CA VAL A 52 -3.87 1.16 8.90
C VAL A 52 -2.86 0.17 8.33
N GLN A 53 -1.96 0.58 7.42
CA GLN A 53 -1.12 -0.36 6.66
C GLN A 53 -0.10 -1.15 7.51
N ASP A 54 0.25 -0.66 8.71
CA ASP A 54 1.09 -1.38 9.68
C ASP A 54 0.30 -2.29 10.61
N GLN A 55 -1.02 -2.12 10.63
CA GLN A 55 -1.91 -2.85 11.51
C GLN A 55 -2.20 -4.22 10.91
N ARG A 56 -2.33 -5.22 11.79
CA ARG A 56 -2.75 -6.57 11.41
C ARG A 56 -4.10 -6.87 12.03
N GLY A 57 -5.05 -7.29 11.21
CA GLY A 57 -6.37 -7.69 11.67
C GLY A 57 -7.16 -8.39 10.57
N PRO A 58 -7.98 -9.39 10.91
CA PRO A 58 -8.79 -10.11 9.92
C PRO A 58 -9.77 -9.17 9.20
N HIS A 59 -10.24 -8.11 9.87
CA HIS A 59 -11.13 -7.09 9.30
C HIS A 59 -10.45 -6.16 8.28
N LEU A 60 -9.11 -6.07 8.29
CA LEU A 60 -8.37 -5.23 7.34
C LEU A 60 -8.13 -5.92 5.99
N ARG A 61 -8.24 -7.26 5.95
CA ARG A 61 -7.99 -8.04 4.72
C ARG A 61 -8.93 -7.64 3.58
N SER A 62 -10.22 -7.47 3.87
CA SER A 62 -11.21 -7.06 2.87
C SER A 62 -10.96 -5.63 2.38
N LEU A 63 -10.58 -4.73 3.29
CA LEU A 63 -10.21 -3.35 2.97
C LEU A 63 -8.98 -3.29 2.05
N PHE A 64 -7.92 -4.06 2.36
CA PHE A 64 -6.74 -4.13 1.50
C PHE A 64 -7.05 -4.71 0.12
N SER A 65 -7.87 -5.76 0.06
CA SER A 65 -8.28 -6.35 -1.22
C SER A 65 -9.10 -5.37 -2.07
N ASP A 66 -10.05 -4.64 -1.47
CA ASP A 66 -10.82 -3.58 -2.14
C ASP A 66 -9.92 -2.43 -2.60
N PHE A 67 -8.95 -2.02 -1.77
CA PHE A 67 -8.01 -0.96 -2.12
C PHE A 67 -7.12 -1.31 -3.32
N LEU A 68 -6.85 -2.58 -3.57
CA LEU A 68 -6.11 -2.98 -4.77
C LEU A 68 -6.93 -2.78 -6.05
N ARG A 69 -8.26 -2.89 -5.98
CA ARG A 69 -9.22 -2.64 -7.08
C ARG A 69 -9.47 -1.17 -7.37
N ALA A 70 -8.91 -0.31 -6.54
CA ALA A 70 -8.98 1.12 -6.66
C ALA A 70 -8.71 1.63 -8.08
N PRO A 71 -9.47 2.68 -8.51
CA PRO A 71 -9.12 3.41 -9.72
C PRO A 71 -7.71 4.02 -9.60
N GLU A 72 -7.15 4.39 -10.74
CA GLU A 72 -5.88 5.13 -10.75
C GLU A 72 -6.05 6.46 -10.01
N PRO A 73 -5.16 6.76 -9.05
CA PRO A 73 -5.22 8.00 -8.29
C PRO A 73 -4.84 9.21 -9.16
N PRO A 74 -5.20 10.43 -8.75
CA PRO A 74 -4.64 11.65 -9.33
C PRO A 74 -3.10 11.62 -9.27
N ALA A 75 -2.44 12.26 -10.25
CA ALA A 75 -0.99 12.23 -10.38
C ALA A 75 -0.24 12.69 -9.11
N GLU A 76 -0.82 13.62 -8.35
CA GLU A 76 -0.25 14.13 -7.10
C GLU A 76 -0.21 13.10 -5.95
N TYR A 77 -1.02 12.03 -6.03
CA TYR A 77 -1.05 10.94 -5.06
C TYR A 77 -0.57 9.60 -5.64
N ALA A 78 -0.10 9.59 -6.90
CA ALA A 78 0.20 8.36 -7.62
C ALA A 78 1.28 7.52 -6.92
N ASP A 79 2.41 8.13 -6.58
CA ASP A 79 3.51 7.43 -5.90
C ASP A 79 3.07 6.90 -4.52
N HIS A 80 2.29 7.69 -3.78
CA HIS A 80 1.82 7.33 -2.45
C HIS A 80 0.87 6.13 -2.48
N VAL A 81 -0.09 6.14 -3.41
CA VAL A 81 -1.06 5.06 -3.58
C VAL A 81 -0.37 3.81 -4.11
N GLU A 82 0.58 3.94 -5.04
CA GLU A 82 1.36 2.80 -5.54
C GLU A 82 2.15 2.12 -4.41
N LEU A 83 2.82 2.90 -3.57
CA LEU A 83 3.52 2.39 -2.38
C LEU A 83 2.56 1.70 -1.40
N THR A 84 1.41 2.32 -1.14
CA THR A 84 0.38 1.75 -0.25
C THR A 84 -0.17 0.43 -0.82
N LYS A 85 -0.37 0.32 -2.14
CA LYS A 85 -0.77 -0.93 -2.80
C LYS A 85 0.29 -2.03 -2.65
N ALA A 86 1.59 -1.68 -2.70
CA ALA A 86 2.66 -2.62 -2.43
C ALA A 86 2.60 -3.16 -0.98
N VAL A 87 2.37 -2.27 0.00
CA VAL A 87 2.19 -2.69 1.41
C VAL A 87 0.96 -3.59 1.57
N CYS A 88 -0.17 -3.26 0.94
CA CYS A 88 -1.38 -4.09 0.96
C CYS A 88 -1.11 -5.51 0.44
N LEU A 89 -0.46 -5.65 -0.73
CA LEU A 89 -0.12 -6.97 -1.28
C LEU A 89 0.77 -7.77 -0.32
N VAL A 90 1.75 -7.11 0.28
CA VAL A 90 2.67 -7.73 1.24
C VAL A 90 1.93 -8.20 2.49
N GLN A 91 1.00 -7.41 3.02
CA GLN A 91 0.15 -7.82 4.15
C GLN A 91 -0.77 -8.99 3.78
N LEU A 92 -1.28 -9.03 2.53
CA LEU A 92 -2.13 -10.11 2.05
C LEU A 92 -1.37 -11.42 1.84
N ALA A 93 -0.13 -11.35 1.34
CA ALA A 93 0.75 -12.48 1.04
C ALA A 93 1.55 -12.97 2.26
N GLY A 94 1.82 -12.09 3.23
CA GLY A 94 2.60 -12.40 4.42
C GLY A 94 4.12 -12.39 4.24
N ASP A 95 4.63 -11.88 3.11
CA ASP A 95 6.07 -11.84 2.78
C ASP A 95 6.57 -10.41 2.57
N LEU A 96 7.28 -9.88 3.58
CA LEU A 96 7.86 -8.54 3.56
C LEU A 96 8.96 -8.37 2.49
N THR A 97 9.59 -9.46 2.04
CA THR A 97 10.65 -9.36 1.01
C THR A 97 10.10 -8.94 -0.35
N LEU A 98 8.80 -9.16 -0.59
CA LEU A 98 8.12 -8.71 -1.79
C LEU A 98 8.04 -7.19 -1.88
N PHE A 99 7.98 -6.48 -0.75
CA PHE A 99 7.92 -5.03 -0.75
C PHE A 99 9.13 -4.40 -1.45
N ALA A 100 10.34 -4.80 -1.05
CA ALA A 100 11.58 -4.30 -1.65
C ALA A 100 11.67 -4.60 -3.16
N ARG A 101 11.10 -5.73 -3.60
CA ARG A 101 11.02 -6.07 -5.03
C ARG A 101 10.03 -5.18 -5.78
N TYR A 102 8.86 -4.94 -5.20
CA TYR A 102 7.84 -4.09 -5.79
C TYR A 102 8.26 -2.62 -5.87
N GLU A 103 9.00 -2.14 -4.88
CA GLU A 103 9.57 -0.79 -4.89
C GLU A 103 10.57 -0.60 -6.05
N GLN A 104 11.39 -1.62 -6.31
CA GLN A 104 12.40 -1.60 -7.37
C GLN A 104 11.81 -1.83 -8.77
N ASP A 105 10.75 -2.64 -8.89
CA ASP A 105 10.11 -3.00 -10.15
C ASP A 105 8.59 -2.71 -10.10
N ARG A 106 8.25 -1.47 -10.45
CA ARG A 106 6.85 -0.98 -10.50
C ARG A 106 5.98 -1.77 -11.50
N GLU A 107 6.57 -2.28 -12.57
CA GLU A 107 5.81 -3.06 -13.55
C GLU A 107 5.44 -4.44 -12.97
N LEU A 108 6.35 -5.04 -12.19
CA LEU A 108 6.07 -6.25 -11.44
C LEU A 108 4.95 -6.03 -10.41
N LEU A 109 4.97 -4.89 -9.70
CA LEU A 109 3.89 -4.50 -8.79
C LEU A 109 2.54 -4.41 -9.52
N ARG A 110 2.47 -3.70 -10.66
CA ARG A 110 1.22 -3.57 -11.45
C ARG A 110 0.64 -4.93 -11.85
N ARG A 111 1.50 -5.85 -12.28
CA ARG A 111 1.07 -7.22 -12.62
C ARG A 111 0.56 -8.00 -11.41
N ALA A 112 1.22 -7.85 -10.26
CA ALA A 112 0.78 -8.49 -9.02
C ALA A 112 -0.59 -7.97 -8.56
N ILE A 113 -0.80 -6.64 -8.64
CA ILE A 113 -2.10 -6.02 -8.39
C ILE A 113 -3.15 -6.59 -9.34
N GLN A 114 -2.87 -6.65 -10.64
CA GLN A 114 -3.78 -7.21 -11.64
C GLN A 114 -4.12 -8.69 -11.37
N ALA A 115 -3.15 -9.48 -10.91
CA ALA A 115 -3.38 -10.89 -10.56
C ALA A 115 -4.28 -11.04 -9.34
N GLU A 116 -4.08 -10.24 -8.28
CA GLU A 116 -4.92 -10.25 -7.08
C GLU A 116 -6.35 -9.75 -7.37
N VAL A 117 -6.47 -8.70 -8.19
CA VAL A 117 -7.77 -8.11 -8.55
C VAL A 117 -8.53 -8.96 -9.57
N GLY A 118 -7.85 -9.46 -10.61
CA GLY A 118 -8.44 -10.34 -11.62
C GLY A 118 -8.66 -11.78 -11.15
N GLY A 119 -8.13 -12.12 -9.97
CA GLY A 119 -8.06 -13.45 -9.39
C GLY A 119 -9.27 -13.91 -8.57
N GLU A 120 -10.43 -13.24 -8.61
CA GLU A 120 -11.66 -13.78 -7.99
C GLU A 120 -12.09 -15.16 -8.56
N ASN A 121 -11.34 -15.73 -9.53
CA ASN A 121 -11.43 -17.10 -10.00
C ASN A 121 -10.09 -17.86 -10.04
N SER A 122 -9.03 -17.44 -9.35
CA SER A 122 -7.72 -18.13 -9.43
C SER A 122 -7.07 -18.32 -8.06
N ALA A 123 -6.64 -19.56 -7.85
CA ALA A 123 -6.09 -20.18 -6.64
C ALA A 123 -5.07 -19.30 -5.86
N PRO A 124 -4.89 -19.56 -4.55
CA PRO A 124 -3.99 -18.76 -3.71
C PRO A 124 -2.59 -18.68 -4.32
N LEU A 125 -1.98 -17.49 -4.26
CA LEU A 125 -0.54 -17.29 -4.42
C LEU A 125 0.19 -18.04 -3.29
N GLY A 126 0.21 -19.36 -3.39
CA GLY A 126 0.93 -20.28 -2.55
C GLY A 126 2.02 -20.92 -3.38
N THR A 127 3.26 -20.68 -2.95
CA THR A 127 4.53 -21.28 -3.41
C THR A 127 5.14 -20.70 -4.67
N ALA A 128 6.19 -19.91 -4.45
CA ALA A 128 7.25 -19.69 -5.42
C ALA A 128 7.74 -21.05 -5.94
N ALA A 129 7.53 -21.33 -7.23
CA ALA A 129 8.19 -22.42 -7.91
C ALA A 129 9.69 -22.05 -8.08
N PRO A 130 10.63 -22.88 -7.61
CA PRO A 130 12.04 -22.69 -7.99
C PRO A 130 12.17 -22.98 -9.49
N LEU A 131 12.67 -21.99 -10.25
CA LEU A 131 13.12 -22.19 -11.62
C LEU A 131 14.27 -23.21 -11.62
N GLY A 132 13.98 -24.43 -12.06
CA GLY A 132 15.02 -25.44 -12.27
C GLY A 132 14.52 -26.87 -12.38
N ALA A 133 13.78 -27.20 -13.44
CA ALA A 133 13.80 -28.53 -14.08
C ALA A 133 12.88 -28.54 -15.31
N SER A 134 13.49 -28.69 -16.49
CA SER A 134 12.81 -29.16 -17.69
C SER A 134 12.29 -30.58 -17.46
N ALA A 135 10.98 -30.81 -17.65
CA ALA A 135 10.41 -32.14 -17.91
C ALA A 135 9.03 -32.02 -18.58
N PRO A 136 8.60 -33.02 -19.38
CA PRO A 136 7.88 -32.78 -20.62
C PRO A 136 6.36 -32.83 -20.51
N LEU A 137 5.76 -32.22 -21.54
CA LEU A 137 4.36 -32.23 -21.93
C LEU A 137 3.78 -33.66 -21.94
N GLY A 138 2.77 -33.92 -21.11
CA GLY A 138 2.08 -35.21 -21.04
C GLY A 138 0.68 -35.10 -20.45
N ALA A 139 -0.30 -34.95 -21.34
CA ALA A 139 -1.70 -35.37 -21.26
C ALA A 139 -2.44 -35.46 -19.90
N ALA A 140 -3.51 -34.66 -19.73
CA ALA A 140 -4.83 -35.16 -19.31
C ALA A 140 -5.96 -34.16 -19.62
N ALA A 141 -7.10 -34.73 -20.02
CA ALA A 141 -8.26 -34.17 -20.70
C ALA A 141 -9.23 -33.31 -19.83
N PRO A 142 -10.23 -32.64 -20.43
CA PRO A 142 -11.11 -31.66 -19.79
C PRO A 142 -12.36 -32.29 -19.15
N ARG A 143 -12.97 -31.62 -18.17
CA ARG A 143 -14.33 -31.90 -17.68
C ARG A 143 -15.12 -30.59 -17.59
N LEU A 144 -16.05 -30.39 -18.53
CA LEU A 144 -17.52 -30.45 -18.34
C LEU A 144 -18.04 -29.31 -17.42
N LEU A 145 -18.47 -28.18 -17.97
CA LEU A 145 -19.82 -27.91 -18.49
C LEU A 145 -20.92 -28.03 -17.41
N GLY A 146 -21.05 -27.01 -16.58
CA GLY A 146 -22.25 -26.72 -15.78
C GLY A 146 -22.94 -25.46 -16.31
N LYS A 147 -24.17 -25.59 -16.80
CA LYS A 147 -25.01 -24.50 -17.31
C LYS A 147 -25.45 -23.55 -16.18
N PRO A 148 -25.55 -22.24 -16.42
CA PRO A 148 -26.18 -21.30 -15.49
C PRO A 148 -27.71 -21.41 -15.51
N THR A 149 -28.31 -21.39 -14.32
CA THR A 149 -29.77 -21.30 -14.12
C THR A 149 -30.24 -19.85 -14.34
N PRO A 150 -31.30 -19.60 -15.12
CA PRO A 150 -31.87 -18.27 -15.27
C PRO A 150 -32.77 -17.92 -14.09
N ILE A 151 -32.51 -16.77 -13.44
CA ILE A 151 -33.41 -16.15 -12.45
C ILE A 151 -34.34 -15.21 -13.21
N ALA A 152 -35.65 -15.44 -13.07
CA ALA A 152 -36.71 -14.63 -13.66
C ALA A 152 -36.88 -13.29 -12.90
N PRO A 153 -37.24 -12.19 -13.60
CA PRO A 153 -37.56 -10.91 -12.97
C PRO A 153 -39.01 -10.88 -12.48
N PRO A 154 -39.31 -10.26 -11.32
CA PRO A 154 -40.67 -9.86 -10.99
C PRO A 154 -41.01 -8.50 -11.61
N ASP A 155 -41.99 -8.50 -12.51
CA ASP A 155 -42.66 -7.32 -13.05
C ASP A 155 -43.60 -6.66 -12.02
N ALA A 156 -43.42 -5.34 -11.91
CA ALA A 156 -44.42 -4.25 -11.85
C ALA A 156 -45.66 -4.35 -10.93
N ARG A 157 -45.80 -3.36 -10.03
CA ARG A 157 -46.81 -2.27 -10.09
C ARG A 157 -47.02 -1.54 -8.75
N SER A 158 -46.92 -0.20 -8.79
CA SER A 158 -47.79 0.81 -8.14
C SER A 158 -47.00 2.11 -8.00
N ALA A 159 -47.21 3.12 -8.85
CA ALA A 159 -48.31 4.10 -8.81
C ALA A 159 -48.26 5.01 -7.57
N GLY A 160 -47.93 6.30 -7.78
CA GLY A 160 -48.14 7.35 -6.77
C GLY A 160 -47.20 8.56 -6.88
N ALA A 161 -47.44 9.45 -7.84
CA ALA A 161 -47.01 10.85 -7.73
C ALA A 161 -47.93 11.60 -6.74
N PRO A 162 -47.47 12.68 -6.06
CA PRO A 162 -47.50 13.99 -6.72
C PRO A 162 -46.34 14.96 -6.38
N ARG A 163 -45.88 15.65 -7.43
CA ARG A 163 -45.63 17.09 -7.56
C ARG A 163 -45.54 17.92 -6.25
N ARG A 164 -44.34 18.39 -5.91
CA ARG A 164 -44.14 19.63 -5.14
C ARG A 164 -43.23 20.60 -5.88
N GLN A 165 -43.56 21.86 -5.66
CA GLN A 165 -43.29 23.03 -6.46
C GLN A 165 -42.17 23.85 -5.79
N ALA A 166 -41.24 24.31 -6.63
CA ALA A 166 -40.39 25.52 -6.54
C ALA A 166 -39.89 26.04 -5.17
N VAL A 167 -38.57 26.22 -5.07
CA VAL A 167 -37.97 27.52 -4.72
C VAL A 167 -36.68 27.70 -5.53
N ASN A 168 -36.67 28.72 -6.39
CA ASN A 168 -35.46 29.28 -6.99
C ASN A 168 -34.78 30.14 -5.92
N GLU A 169 -33.64 29.71 -5.39
CA GLU A 169 -32.72 30.57 -4.65
C GLU A 169 -31.52 30.90 -5.56
N ALA A 170 -31.29 32.21 -5.74
CA ALA A 170 -30.18 32.74 -6.49
C ALA A 170 -28.84 32.44 -5.77
N PRO A 171 -27.76 32.11 -6.50
CA PRO A 171 -26.47 31.87 -5.88
C PRO A 171 -25.86 33.17 -5.31
N PRO A 172 -25.27 33.14 -4.10
CA PRO A 172 -24.54 34.29 -3.57
C PRO A 172 -23.26 34.55 -4.38
N ALA A 173 -22.91 35.83 -4.51
CA ALA A 173 -21.73 36.32 -5.21
C ALA A 173 -20.42 35.72 -4.66
N PRO A 174 -19.40 35.47 -5.51
CA PRO A 174 -18.13 34.93 -5.05
C PRO A 174 -17.37 35.95 -4.19
N ALA A 175 -17.07 35.56 -2.95
CA ALA A 175 -16.14 36.26 -2.09
C ALA A 175 -14.72 36.20 -2.68
N ALA A 176 -14.01 37.32 -2.58
CA ALA A 176 -12.66 37.52 -3.09
C ALA A 176 -11.69 36.43 -2.58
N LEU A 177 -11.10 35.69 -3.51
CA LEU A 177 -9.97 34.80 -3.27
C LEU A 177 -8.74 35.63 -2.88
N ASN A 178 -8.28 35.41 -1.65
CA ASN A 178 -7.00 35.89 -1.16
C ASN A 178 -5.85 35.37 -2.03
N ALA A 179 -4.88 36.25 -2.28
CA ALA A 179 -3.69 35.99 -3.07
C ALA A 179 -2.92 34.76 -2.56
N VAL A 180 -2.73 33.79 -3.46
CA VAL A 180 -1.83 32.64 -3.27
C VAL A 180 -0.38 33.16 -3.32
N PRO A 181 0.48 32.86 -2.34
CA PRO A 181 1.89 33.21 -2.40
C PRO A 181 2.57 32.47 -3.55
N ALA A 182 3.36 33.21 -4.33
CA ALA A 182 4.07 32.72 -5.50
C ALA A 182 4.90 31.46 -5.18
N VAL A 183 4.64 30.39 -5.94
CA VAL A 183 5.39 29.14 -5.93
C VAL A 183 6.87 29.43 -6.19
N ALA A 184 7.73 28.95 -5.30
CA ALA A 184 9.17 29.09 -5.41
C ALA A 184 9.68 28.54 -6.75
N SER A 185 10.49 29.37 -7.42
CA SER A 185 11.10 29.09 -8.73
C SER A 185 11.81 27.72 -8.77
N PRO A 186 11.74 26.98 -9.90
CA PRO A 186 12.43 25.70 -10.11
C PRO A 186 13.96 25.77 -9.91
N ALA A 187 14.55 26.96 -9.89
CA ALA A 187 15.95 27.15 -9.53
C ALA A 187 16.27 26.80 -8.05
N ALA A 188 15.30 26.90 -7.15
CA ALA A 188 15.50 26.61 -5.72
C ALA A 188 15.65 25.10 -5.45
N TRP A 189 15.02 24.25 -6.26
CA TRP A 189 15.12 22.79 -6.11
C TRP A 189 16.50 22.24 -6.48
N GLY A 190 17.19 22.87 -7.44
CA GLY A 190 18.53 22.45 -7.85
C GLY A 190 19.56 22.54 -6.72
N VAL A 191 19.45 23.55 -5.86
CA VAL A 191 20.37 23.74 -4.73
C VAL A 191 20.13 22.71 -3.63
N VAL A 192 18.88 22.39 -3.33
CA VAL A 192 18.52 21.40 -2.29
C VAL A 192 18.99 20.00 -2.69
N VAL A 193 18.79 19.60 -3.95
CA VAL A 193 19.25 18.30 -4.46
C VAL A 193 20.78 18.23 -4.51
N GLY A 194 21.45 19.31 -4.92
CA GLY A 194 22.92 19.37 -4.97
C GLY A 194 23.58 19.20 -3.60
N VAL A 195 23.04 19.84 -2.56
CA VAL A 195 23.56 19.72 -1.18
C VAL A 195 23.35 18.30 -0.64
N PHE A 196 22.19 17.68 -0.92
CA PHE A 196 21.88 16.33 -0.42
C PHE A 196 22.81 15.26 -1.01
N VAL A 197 23.12 15.34 -2.30
CA VAL A 197 24.07 14.41 -2.96
C VAL A 197 25.49 14.57 -2.41
N LEU A 198 25.91 15.81 -2.13
CA LEU A 198 27.25 16.07 -1.57
C LEU A 198 27.41 15.47 -0.16
N VAL A 199 26.36 15.54 0.66
CA VAL A 199 26.34 14.96 2.02
C VAL A 199 26.42 13.43 1.98
N LEU A 200 25.70 12.78 1.05
CA LEU A 200 25.74 11.32 0.90
C LEU A 200 27.12 10.81 0.44
N ILE A 201 27.78 11.54 -0.45
CA ILE A 201 29.15 11.19 -0.90
C ILE A 201 30.15 11.35 0.27
N GLY A 202 30.05 12.44 1.04
CA GLY A 202 30.92 12.65 2.22
C GLY A 202 30.73 11.58 3.31
N ALA A 203 29.48 11.17 3.55
CA ALA A 203 29.16 10.12 4.53
C ALA A 203 29.65 8.73 4.08
N GLY A 204 29.53 8.40 2.78
CA GLY A 204 29.99 7.12 2.24
C GLY A 204 31.52 6.94 2.30
N VAL A 205 32.29 8.00 2.07
CA VAL A 205 33.77 7.94 2.12
C VAL A 205 34.28 7.73 3.56
N SER A 206 33.56 8.25 4.56
CA SER A 206 33.94 8.08 5.97
C SER A 206 33.76 6.63 6.45
N PHE A 207 32.82 5.89 5.88
CA PHE A 207 32.54 4.50 6.26
C PHE A 207 33.60 3.52 5.69
N ALA A 208 34.19 3.84 4.54
CA ALA A 208 35.20 2.99 3.91
C ALA A 208 36.55 2.98 4.66
N ILE A 209 36.87 4.05 5.41
CA ILE A 209 38.17 4.17 6.11
C ILE A 209 38.19 3.40 7.43
N VAL A 210 37.04 3.22 8.09
CA VAL A 210 36.95 2.54 9.40
C VAL A 210 37.00 1.01 9.31
N SER A 211 36.71 0.42 8.13
CA SER A 211 36.56 -1.03 8.01
C SER A 211 37.87 -1.82 7.76
N GLN A 212 39.03 -1.17 7.65
CA GLN A 212 40.31 -1.86 7.40
C GLN A 212 41.16 -2.17 8.65
N SER A 213 40.73 -1.82 9.87
CA SER A 213 41.62 -1.92 11.05
C SER A 213 41.44 -3.18 11.93
N GLY A 214 40.75 -4.24 11.46
CA GLY A 214 40.33 -5.34 12.34
C GLY A 214 40.57 -6.76 11.84
N SER A 215 41.79 -7.16 11.49
CA SER A 215 42.15 -8.57 11.27
C SER A 215 43.51 -8.93 11.87
N GLY A 216 43.52 -9.13 13.19
CA GLY A 216 44.64 -9.79 13.89
C GLY A 216 44.60 -11.31 13.71
N PRO A 217 45.73 -12.01 13.52
CA PRO A 217 45.77 -13.45 13.31
C PRO A 217 45.42 -14.21 14.61
N ALA A 218 44.49 -15.17 14.49
CA ALA A 218 44.05 -16.03 15.58
C ALA A 218 45.19 -16.95 16.08
N ALA A 219 45.45 -16.90 17.38
CA ALA A 219 46.41 -17.77 18.05
C ALA A 219 45.94 -19.24 18.03
N ALA A 220 46.81 -20.14 17.60
CA ALA A 220 46.54 -21.58 17.52
C ALA A 220 46.40 -22.20 18.93
N PRO A 221 45.46 -23.13 19.14
CA PRO A 221 45.30 -23.83 20.42
C PRO A 221 46.42 -24.84 20.67
N ALA A 222 46.90 -24.90 21.91
CA ALA A 222 47.98 -25.76 22.37
C ALA A 222 47.61 -27.25 22.41
N PRO A 223 48.58 -28.17 22.20
CA PRO A 223 48.33 -29.61 22.18
C PRO A 223 48.10 -30.18 23.59
N VAL A 224 47.09 -31.05 23.70
CA VAL A 224 46.70 -31.74 24.94
C VAL A 224 47.50 -33.04 25.07
N SER A 225 48.15 -33.26 26.21
CA SER A 225 48.91 -34.50 26.50
C SER A 225 47.98 -35.65 26.90
N PRO A 226 48.22 -36.89 26.44
CA PRO A 226 47.44 -38.06 26.84
C PRO A 226 47.86 -38.59 28.22
N ALA A 227 46.87 -38.87 29.06
CA ALA A 227 47.03 -39.42 30.40
C ALA A 227 47.39 -40.92 30.36
N SER A 228 48.36 -41.31 31.20
CA SER A 228 48.71 -42.70 31.51
C SER A 228 47.58 -43.42 32.24
N ALA A 229 47.24 -44.62 31.78
CA ALA A 229 46.32 -45.53 32.45
C ALA A 229 47.08 -46.44 33.45
N PRO A 230 46.45 -46.85 34.58
CA PRO A 230 46.97 -47.88 35.47
C PRO A 230 46.71 -49.30 34.95
#